data_AF-A0A8J5RQH3-F1
#
_entry.id   AF-A0A8J5RQH3-F1
#
_cell.length_a   1.000
_cell.length_b   1.000
_cell.length_c   1.000
_cell.angle_alpha   90.00
_cell.angle_beta   90.00
_cell.angle_gamma   90.00
#
_symmetry.space_group_name_H-M   'P 1'
#
loop_
_entity.id
_entity.type
_entity.pdbx_description
1 polymer ?
#
loop_
_entity_poly.entity_id
_entity_poly.type
_entity_poly.pdbx_seq_one_letter_code
_entity_poly.pdbx_strand_id
1 'polypeptide(L)'
;MNPSSRKRGRQALDPVVLPLPGMVEDRAEAASRVEGLLRYRFRDRRLLEEALTHSSFAGDDVSYQRLEFIGDSALGLAFSNFLYLTNPTLGPGPLSTIRAANISTEKLARVAVRHDLYPLLRRSCPRLDLLISTPFYLHERQICGVISSLSSRMEYVQVRRLSAL
;
A
#
# COMPACT_ATOMS: atom_id res chain seq x y z
N MET A 1 -22.70 30.13 34.96
CA MET A 1 -21.85 30.25 33.76
C MET A 1 -20.65 29.35 33.95
N ASN A 2 -20.50 28.29 33.15
CA ASN A 2 -19.36 27.38 33.24
C ASN A 2 -18.80 27.18 31.81
N PRO A 3 -17.50 27.41 31.54
CA PRO A 3 -16.92 27.30 30.22
C PRO A 3 -16.17 25.97 30.06
N SER A 4 -16.34 25.26 28.92
CA SER A 4 -15.28 24.43 28.27
C SER A 4 -15.86 23.38 27.30
N SER A 5 -16.37 23.83 26.15
CA SER A 5 -16.56 22.94 25.00
C SER A 5 -15.22 22.71 24.30
N ARG A 6 -14.55 21.62 24.66
CA ARG A 6 -13.28 21.15 24.10
C ARG A 6 -13.48 20.78 22.62
N LYS A 7 -13.17 21.68 21.69
CA LYS A 7 -13.07 21.38 20.25
C LYS A 7 -12.00 20.30 20.07
N ARG A 8 -12.40 19.06 19.74
CA ARG A 8 -11.47 18.03 19.23
C ARG A 8 -10.93 18.54 17.89
N GLY A 9 -9.74 19.13 17.92
CA GLY A 9 -8.99 19.42 16.72
C GLY A 9 -8.80 18.11 15.95
N ARG A 10 -9.19 18.10 14.67
CA ARG A 10 -8.71 17.08 13.72
C ARG A 10 -7.20 17.21 13.72
N GLN A 11 -6.50 16.21 14.25
CA GLN A 11 -5.05 16.16 14.19
C GLN A 11 -4.69 16.10 12.71
N ALA A 12 -4.17 17.21 12.18
CA ALA A 12 -3.64 17.23 10.83
C ALA A 12 -2.51 16.20 10.81
N LEU A 13 -2.64 15.18 9.96
CA LEU A 13 -1.54 14.26 9.70
C LEU A 13 -0.36 15.12 9.26
N ASP A 14 0.77 14.99 9.95
CA ASP A 14 1.96 15.76 9.65
C ASP A 14 2.28 15.65 8.15
N PRO A 15 2.65 16.76 7.48
CA PRO A 15 3.02 16.70 6.08
C PRO A 15 4.18 15.72 5.96
N VAL A 16 3.95 14.64 5.21
CA VAL A 16 4.98 13.65 4.89
C VAL A 16 6.07 14.38 4.12
N VAL A 17 7.17 14.70 4.78
CA VAL A 17 8.37 15.24 4.13
C VAL A 17 8.98 14.08 3.37
N LEU A 18 8.64 13.98 2.09
CA LEU A 18 9.19 13.01 1.17
C LEU A 18 10.66 13.39 0.85
N PRO A 19 11.66 12.60 1.24
CA PRO A 19 12.99 12.77 0.67
C PRO A 19 12.89 12.60 -0.85
N LEU A 20 13.49 13.53 -1.61
CA LEU A 20 13.66 13.42 -3.06
C LEU A 20 14.19 12.00 -3.39
N PRO A 21 13.58 11.24 -4.32
CA PRO A 21 13.62 9.78 -4.22
C PRO A 21 14.93 9.23 -4.76
N GLY A 22 15.83 8.84 -3.85
CA GLY A 22 16.84 7.85 -4.18
C GLY A 22 16.15 6.50 -4.34
N MET A 23 16.25 5.88 -5.50
CA MET A 23 15.94 4.46 -5.66
C MET A 23 17.00 3.65 -4.91
N VAL A 24 16.61 2.65 -4.13
CA VAL A 24 17.56 1.68 -3.57
C VAL A 24 18.00 0.77 -4.72
N GLU A 25 19.26 0.90 -5.15
CA GLU A 25 19.81 0.11 -6.25
C GLU A 25 20.07 -1.35 -5.85
N ASP A 26 20.43 -1.60 -4.58
CA ASP A 26 20.67 -2.94 -4.06
C ASP A 26 19.35 -3.70 -3.84
N ARG A 27 19.17 -4.76 -4.64
CA ARG A 27 18.00 -5.65 -4.58
C ARG A 27 17.88 -6.36 -3.23
N ALA A 28 18.99 -6.77 -2.64
CA ALA A 28 19.00 -7.50 -1.38
C ALA A 28 18.62 -6.59 -0.21
N GLU A 29 19.08 -5.33 -0.23
CA GLU A 29 18.70 -4.32 0.75
C GLU A 29 17.19 -4.01 0.65
N ALA A 30 16.70 -3.74 -0.56
CA ALA A 30 15.28 -3.46 -0.78
C ALA A 30 14.39 -4.61 -0.31
N ALA A 31 14.76 -5.85 -0.65
CA ALA A 31 14.07 -7.04 -0.19
C ALA A 31 14.05 -7.15 1.35
N SER A 32 15.20 -6.98 2.01
CA SER A 32 15.29 -7.05 3.47
C SER A 32 14.44 -5.98 4.17
N ARG A 33 14.38 -4.77 3.61
CA ARG A 33 13.53 -3.69 4.14
C ARG A 33 12.05 -4.05 4.03
N VAL A 34 11.61 -4.59 2.90
CA VAL A 34 10.21 -5.03 2.71
C VAL A 34 9.85 -6.18 3.64
N GLU A 35 10.71 -7.18 3.78
CA GLU A 35 10.48 -8.29 4.73
C GLU A 35 10.39 -7.78 6.18
N GLY A 36 11.20 -6.78 6.54
CA GLY A 36 11.14 -6.11 7.83
C GLY A 36 9.84 -5.32 8.04
N LEU A 37 9.39 -4.58 7.03
CA LEU A 37 8.13 -3.82 7.06
C LEU A 37 6.92 -4.74 7.20
N LEU A 38 6.88 -5.83 6.42
CA LEU A 38 5.78 -6.79 6.42
C LEU A 38 5.85 -7.77 7.59
N ARG A 39 7.01 -7.85 8.26
CA ARG A 39 7.35 -8.89 9.25
C ARG A 39 7.07 -10.30 8.72
N TYR A 40 7.41 -10.51 7.46
CA TYR A 40 7.18 -11.75 6.74
C TYR A 40 8.39 -12.04 5.88
N ARG A 41 8.86 -13.29 5.93
CA ARG A 41 9.93 -13.77 5.05
C ARG A 41 9.33 -14.53 3.89
N PHE A 42 9.67 -14.11 2.68
CA PHE A 42 9.18 -14.77 1.48
C PHE A 42 9.89 -16.12 1.33
N ARG A 43 9.10 -17.19 1.17
CA ARG A 43 9.65 -18.52 0.84
C ARG A 43 10.35 -18.53 -0.51
N ASP A 44 9.83 -17.75 -1.45
CA ASP A 44 10.42 -17.55 -2.77
C ASP A 44 10.71 -16.06 -2.97
N ARG A 45 12.01 -15.72 -2.99
CA ARG A 45 12.48 -14.34 -3.17
C ARG A 45 12.15 -13.78 -4.54
N ARG A 46 11.98 -14.63 -5.56
CA ARG A 46 11.64 -14.18 -6.92
C ARG A 46 10.31 -13.42 -6.97
N LEU A 47 9.35 -13.81 -6.14
CA LEU A 47 8.08 -13.08 -6.07
C LEU A 47 8.21 -11.72 -5.40
N LEU A 48 9.12 -11.58 -4.43
CA LEU A 48 9.40 -10.29 -3.83
C LEU A 48 10.10 -9.37 -4.84
N GLU A 49 11.05 -9.91 -5.60
CA GLU A 49 11.70 -9.19 -6.69
C GLU A 49 10.70 -8.75 -7.79
N GLU A 50 9.79 -9.64 -8.19
CA GLU A 50 8.69 -9.33 -9.11
C GLU A 50 7.77 -8.24 -8.55
N ALA A 51 7.37 -8.35 -7.28
CA ALA A 51 6.51 -7.37 -6.60
C ALA A 51 7.14 -5.97 -6.51
N LEU A 52 8.47 -5.89 -6.50
CA LEU A 52 9.25 -4.64 -6.44
C LEU A 52 9.74 -4.15 -7.80
N THR A 53 9.28 -4.74 -8.91
CA THR A 53 9.69 -4.36 -10.26
C THR A 53 8.53 -3.77 -11.05
N HIS A 54 8.62 -2.47 -11.35
CA HIS A 54 7.65 -1.75 -12.18
C HIS A 54 7.81 -2.10 -13.66
N SER A 55 6.70 -2.16 -14.41
CA SER A 55 6.69 -2.54 -15.83
C SER A 55 7.50 -1.63 -16.76
N SER A 56 7.84 -0.42 -16.31
CA SER A 56 8.71 0.50 -17.04
C SER A 56 10.21 0.23 -16.84
N PHE A 57 10.59 -0.65 -15.91
CA PHE A 57 11.99 -0.99 -15.68
C PHE A 57 12.45 -1.98 -16.77
N ALA A 58 13.22 -1.48 -17.74
CA ALA A 58 13.71 -2.27 -18.86
C ALA A 58 14.74 -3.33 -18.42
N GLY A 59 14.52 -4.59 -18.82
CA GLY A 59 15.51 -5.67 -18.68
C GLY A 59 15.02 -6.95 -18.00
N ASP A 60 13.87 -6.91 -17.31
CA ASP A 60 13.25 -8.08 -16.68
C ASP A 60 11.87 -8.33 -17.33
N ASP A 61 11.61 -9.53 -17.87
CA ASP A 61 10.29 -9.94 -18.43
C ASP A 61 9.19 -10.08 -17.35
N VAL A 62 9.51 -9.72 -16.11
CA VAL A 62 8.76 -10.04 -14.90
C VAL A 62 8.47 -8.73 -14.16
N SER A 63 7.19 -8.38 -14.05
CA SER A 63 6.72 -7.15 -13.38
C SER A 63 5.61 -7.47 -12.39
N TYR A 64 5.37 -6.58 -11.43
CA TYR A 64 4.37 -6.81 -10.39
C TYR A 64 2.94 -6.99 -10.90
N GLN A 65 2.63 -6.68 -12.16
CA GLN A 65 1.26 -6.61 -12.68
C GLN A 65 0.48 -7.93 -12.52
N ARG A 66 1.15 -9.08 -12.68
CA ARG A 66 0.51 -10.39 -12.48
C ARG A 66 0.21 -10.65 -11.01
N LEU A 67 1.13 -10.28 -10.13
CA LEU A 67 0.93 -10.38 -8.68
C LEU A 67 -0.12 -9.38 -8.19
N GLU A 68 -0.19 -8.18 -8.76
CA GLU A 68 -1.21 -7.19 -8.48
C GLU A 68 -2.60 -7.73 -8.80
N PHE A 69 -2.78 -8.42 -9.93
CA PHE A 69 -4.07 -9.00 -10.32
C PHE A 69 -4.62 -9.97 -9.26
N ILE A 70 -3.79 -10.90 -8.77
CA ILE A 70 -4.18 -11.85 -7.72
C ILE A 70 -4.29 -11.13 -6.36
N GLY A 71 -3.37 -10.20 -6.12
CA GLY A 71 -3.27 -9.42 -4.91
C GLY A 71 -4.46 -8.53 -4.62
N ASP A 72 -5.04 -7.91 -5.64
CA ASP A 72 -6.23 -7.06 -5.53
C ASP A 72 -7.44 -7.88 -5.05
N SER A 73 -7.64 -9.06 -5.65
CA SER A 73 -8.69 -10.00 -5.23
C SER A 73 -8.47 -10.51 -3.81
N ALA A 74 -7.21 -10.85 -3.46
CA ALA A 74 -6.86 -11.31 -2.12
C ALA A 74 -7.10 -10.23 -1.06
N LEU A 75 -6.63 -8.99 -1.31
CA LEU A 75 -6.83 -7.85 -0.43
C LEU A 75 -8.32 -7.52 -0.25
N GLY A 76 -9.08 -7.53 -1.35
CA GLY A 76 -10.52 -7.31 -1.36
C GLY A 76 -11.27 -8.34 -0.51
N LEU A 77 -10.94 -9.61 -0.63
CA LEU A 77 -11.53 -10.69 0.17
C LEU A 77 -11.16 -10.56 1.65
N ALA A 78 -9.88 -10.37 1.94
CA ALA A 78 -9.36 -10.14 3.28
C ALA A 78 -10.10 -9.00 4.01
N PHE A 79 -10.22 -7.85 3.35
CA PHE A 79 -10.88 -6.68 3.93
C PHE A 79 -12.39 -6.90 4.08
N SER A 80 -13.03 -7.57 3.11
CA SER A 80 -14.45 -7.91 3.19
C SER A 80 -14.73 -8.85 4.38
N ASN A 81 -13.88 -9.86 4.59
CA ASN A 81 -14.00 -10.77 5.73
C ASN A 81 -13.78 -10.04 7.07
N PHE A 82 -12.79 -9.15 7.13
CA PHE A 82 -12.56 -8.32 8.31
C PHE A 82 -13.81 -7.49 8.66
N LEU A 83 -14.35 -6.73 7.69
CA LEU A 83 -15.55 -5.91 7.92
C LEU A 83 -16.77 -6.73 8.30
N TYR A 84 -16.96 -7.90 7.68
CA TYR A 84 -18.06 -8.80 8.00
C TYR A 84 -18.01 -9.25 9.47
N LEU A 85 -16.82 -9.61 9.97
CA LEU A 85 -16.64 -10.08 11.34
C LEU A 85 -16.67 -8.94 12.37
N THR A 86 -16.16 -7.75 12.04
CA THR A 86 -16.10 -6.61 12.98
C THR A 86 -17.38 -5.79 13.04
N ASN A 87 -18.24 -5.89 12.01
CA ASN A 87 -19.47 -5.09 11.91
C ASN A 87 -20.71 -5.97 11.70
N PRO A 88 -21.04 -6.86 12.65
CA PRO A 88 -22.11 -7.86 12.48
C PRO A 88 -23.51 -7.25 12.33
N THR A 89 -23.69 -5.99 12.69
CA THR A 89 -24.97 -5.26 12.61
C THR A 89 -25.17 -4.50 11.31
N LEU A 90 -24.14 -4.40 10.45
CA LEU A 90 -24.23 -3.66 9.20
C LEU A 90 -24.74 -4.55 8.06
N GLY A 91 -25.66 -4.00 7.27
CA GLY A 91 -26.11 -4.61 6.03
C GLY A 91 -25.08 -4.53 4.89
N PRO A 92 -25.35 -5.19 3.75
CA PRO A 92 -24.42 -5.27 2.63
C PRO A 92 -24.07 -3.90 2.01
N GLY A 93 -25.02 -2.96 1.97
CA GLY A 93 -24.80 -1.62 1.44
C GLY A 93 -23.70 -0.85 2.20
N PRO A 94 -23.88 -0.58 3.52
CA PRO A 94 -22.86 0.06 4.34
C PRO A 94 -21.51 -0.66 4.32
N LEU A 95 -21.49 -2.00 4.35
CA LEU A 95 -20.26 -2.78 4.24
C LEU A 95 -19.53 -2.52 2.92
N SER A 96 -20.25 -2.48 1.80
CA SER A 96 -19.69 -2.16 0.49
C SER A 96 -19.12 -0.74 0.44
N THR A 97 -19.83 0.25 1.03
CA THR A 97 -19.35 1.63 1.12
C THR A 97 -18.07 1.75 1.93
N ILE A 98 -18.03 1.12 3.12
CA ILE A 98 -16.82 1.12 3.98
C ILE A 98 -15.66 0.42 3.26
N ARG A 99 -15.94 -0.69 2.57
CA ARG A 99 -14.93 -1.39 1.76
C ARG A 99 -14.36 -0.47 0.69
N ALA A 100 -15.20 0.06 -0.20
CA ALA A 100 -14.77 0.94 -1.29
C ALA A 100 -14.00 2.16 -0.78
N ALA A 101 -14.42 2.72 0.36
CA ALA A 101 -13.74 3.84 0.98
C ALA A 101 -12.34 3.49 1.51
N ASN A 102 -12.02 2.22 1.82
CA ASN A 102 -10.74 1.82 2.41
C ASN A 102 -9.76 1.17 1.43
N ILE A 103 -10.27 0.44 0.43
CA ILE A 103 -9.44 -0.22 -0.58
C ILE A 103 -9.37 0.57 -1.90
N SER A 104 -9.15 1.89 -1.81
CA SER A 104 -8.98 2.74 -2.99
C SER A 104 -7.51 2.86 -3.38
N THR A 105 -7.26 2.99 -4.69
CA THR A 105 -5.91 3.19 -5.25
C THR A 105 -5.16 4.33 -4.55
N GLU A 106 -5.84 5.45 -4.32
CA GLU A 106 -5.26 6.63 -3.67
C GLU A 106 -4.82 6.34 -2.23
N LYS A 107 -5.64 5.61 -1.45
CA LYS A 107 -5.30 5.27 -0.07
C LYS A 107 -4.12 4.31 0.00
N LEU A 108 -4.13 3.28 -0.84
CA LEU A 108 -3.02 2.33 -0.92
C LEU A 108 -1.74 3.02 -1.37
N ALA A 109 -1.80 3.92 -2.35
CA ALA A 109 -0.64 4.72 -2.77
C ALA A 109 -0.07 5.59 -1.63
N ARG A 110 -0.94 6.24 -0.84
CA ARG A 110 -0.51 7.02 0.34
C ARG A 110 0.15 6.16 1.41
N VAL A 111 -0.38 4.96 1.66
CA VAL A 111 0.22 4.00 2.60
C VAL A 111 1.61 3.58 2.10
N ALA A 112 1.76 3.26 0.82
CA ALA A 112 3.05 2.87 0.26
C ALA A 112 4.11 3.96 0.41
N VAL A 113 3.73 5.20 0.15
CA VAL A 113 4.58 6.37 0.33
C VAL A 113 4.94 6.58 1.81
N ARG A 114 3.95 6.52 2.71
CA ARG A 114 4.17 6.71 4.15
C ARG A 114 5.11 5.67 4.76
N HIS A 115 5.12 4.46 4.21
CA HIS A 115 5.96 3.36 4.69
C HIS A 115 7.28 3.20 3.93
N ASP A 116 7.67 4.21 3.15
CA ASP A 116 8.91 4.20 2.35
C ASP A 116 9.01 2.98 1.42
N LEU A 117 7.88 2.46 0.93
CA LEU A 117 7.88 1.40 -0.08
C LEU A 117 8.25 1.95 -1.46
N TYR A 118 7.99 3.23 -1.70
CA TYR A 118 8.27 3.84 -2.99
C TYR A 118 9.76 3.85 -3.36
N PRO A 119 10.72 4.25 -2.49
CA PRO A 119 12.15 4.13 -2.76
C PRO A 119 12.64 2.70 -3.09
N LEU A 120 11.91 1.67 -2.63
CA LEU A 120 12.23 0.26 -2.84
C LEU A 120 11.73 -0.28 -4.18
N LEU A 121 10.83 0.45 -4.85
CA LEU A 121 10.28 0.08 -6.14
C LEU A 121 11.26 0.40 -7.26
N ARG A 122 11.72 -0.64 -7.96
CA ARG A 122 12.54 -0.51 -9.17
C ARG A 122 11.67 0.02 -10.30
N ARG A 123 12.05 1.17 -10.87
CA ARG A 123 11.27 1.85 -11.90
C ARG A 123 12.19 2.66 -12.80
N SER A 124 11.76 2.83 -14.05
CA SER A 124 12.31 3.84 -14.95
C SER A 124 11.14 4.67 -15.48
N CYS A 125 10.57 5.53 -14.62
CA CYS A 125 9.40 6.33 -14.95
C CYS A 125 9.48 7.70 -14.23
N PRO A 126 10.08 8.72 -14.87
CA PRO A 126 10.22 10.06 -14.28
C PRO A 126 8.89 10.72 -13.94
N ARG A 127 7.82 10.36 -14.66
CA ARG A 127 6.46 10.85 -14.39
C ARG A 127 5.95 10.37 -13.02
N LEU A 128 6.28 9.15 -12.62
CA LEU A 128 5.88 8.62 -11.33
C LEU A 128 6.59 9.36 -10.19
N ASP A 129 7.88 9.67 -10.37
CA ASP A 129 8.66 10.45 -9.39
C ASP A 129 8.05 11.85 -9.19
N LEU A 130 7.61 12.49 -10.28
CA LEU A 130 6.95 13.79 -10.23
C LEU A 130 5.61 13.74 -9.47
N LEU A 131 4.81 12.70 -9.69
CA LEU A 131 3.49 12.56 -9.03
C LEU A 131 3.60 12.34 -7.53
N ILE A 132 4.68 11.70 -7.07
CA ILE A 132 4.88 11.47 -5.64
C ILE A 132 5.50 12.69 -4.98
N SER A 133 6.35 13.44 -5.69
CA SER A 133 6.86 14.73 -5.19
C SER A 133 5.76 15.77 -4.94
N THR A 134 4.55 15.55 -5.49
CA THR A 134 3.41 16.44 -5.31
C THR A 134 2.35 15.79 -4.39
N PRO A 135 2.10 16.34 -3.19
CA PRO A 135 1.24 15.70 -2.19
C PRO A 135 -0.24 15.55 -2.59
N PHE A 136 -0.66 16.17 -3.70
CA PHE A 136 -2.04 16.16 -4.20
C PHE A 136 -2.32 15.12 -5.30
N TYR A 137 -1.30 14.51 -5.94
CA TYR A 137 -1.48 13.75 -7.19
C TYR A 137 -1.21 12.23 -7.07
N LEU A 138 -1.62 11.60 -5.96
CA LEU A 138 -1.51 10.15 -5.77
C LEU A 138 -2.73 9.38 -6.33
N HIS A 139 -3.09 9.59 -7.60
CA HIS A 139 -4.18 8.86 -8.25
C HIS A 139 -3.70 7.77 -9.23
N GLU A 140 -2.38 7.63 -9.45
CA GLU A 140 -1.87 6.61 -10.37
C GLU A 140 -1.84 5.21 -9.73
N ARG A 141 -2.31 4.22 -10.49
CA ARG A 141 -2.40 2.80 -10.07
C ARG A 141 -1.04 2.15 -9.78
N GLN A 142 0.04 2.73 -10.30
CA GLN A 142 1.36 2.09 -10.28
C GLN A 142 1.93 1.87 -8.88
N ILE A 143 1.58 2.72 -7.91
CA ILE A 143 2.05 2.60 -6.52
C ILE A 143 1.20 1.58 -5.74
N CYS A 144 -0.10 1.54 -6.04
CA CYS A 144 -1.05 0.61 -5.43
C CYS A 144 -0.70 -0.84 -5.78
N GLY A 145 -0.21 -1.09 -7.00
CA GLY A 145 0.16 -2.42 -7.47
C GLY A 145 1.18 -3.13 -6.59
N VAL A 146 2.09 -2.39 -5.92
CA VAL A 146 3.07 -2.95 -4.99
C VAL A 146 2.42 -3.46 -3.70
N ILE A 147 1.45 -2.73 -3.13
CA ILE A 147 0.75 -3.21 -1.92
C ILE A 147 -0.13 -4.42 -2.26
N SER A 148 -0.84 -4.34 -3.39
CA SER A 148 -1.68 -5.45 -3.85
C SER A 148 -0.83 -6.68 -4.13
N SER A 149 0.28 -6.56 -4.87
CA SER A 149 1.17 -7.69 -5.18
C SER A 149 1.74 -8.36 -3.92
N LEU A 150 2.17 -7.58 -2.93
CA LEU A 150 2.65 -8.09 -1.65
C LEU A 150 1.55 -8.82 -0.85
N SER A 151 0.28 -8.48 -1.08
CA SER A 151 -0.87 -9.12 -0.43
C SER A 151 -1.20 -10.50 -1.00
N SER A 152 -0.78 -10.82 -2.24
CA SER A 152 -1.10 -12.09 -2.92
C SER A 152 -0.60 -13.36 -2.21
N ARG A 153 0.43 -13.25 -1.34
CA ARG A 153 1.05 -14.40 -0.64
C ARG A 153 1.09 -14.25 0.88
N MET A 154 0.56 -13.15 1.40
CA MET A 154 0.35 -12.95 2.83
C MET A 154 -0.92 -13.71 3.21
N GLU A 155 -0.81 -15.02 3.43
CA GLU A 155 -1.88 -15.78 4.07
C GLU A 155 -2.23 -15.11 5.41
N TYR A 156 -3.43 -14.50 5.47
CA TYR A 156 -4.22 -14.19 6.67
C TYR A 156 -3.62 -13.36 7.83
N VAL A 157 -2.34 -12.96 7.82
CA VAL A 157 -1.66 -12.46 9.03
C VAL A 157 -1.66 -10.92 9.21
N GLN A 158 -1.87 -10.10 8.17
CA GLN A 158 -1.64 -8.63 8.25
C GLN A 158 -2.86 -7.72 8.06
N VAL A 159 -4.05 -8.26 7.75
CA VAL A 159 -5.26 -7.44 7.49
C VAL A 159 -5.65 -6.56 8.70
N ARG A 160 -5.37 -7.02 9.93
CA ARG A 160 -5.63 -6.25 11.16
C ARG A 160 -4.71 -5.04 11.35
N ARG A 161 -3.60 -4.92 10.62
CA ARG A 161 -2.62 -3.84 10.77
C ARG A 161 -2.68 -2.81 9.65
N LEU A 162 -2.97 -3.21 8.41
CA LEU A 162 -3.24 -2.25 7.34
C LEU A 162 -4.54 -1.44 7.57
N SER A 163 -5.50 -1.98 8.34
CA SER A 163 -6.70 -1.24 8.77
C SER A 163 -6.46 -0.29 9.95
N ALA A 164 -5.27 -0.30 10.55
CA ALA A 164 -4.91 0.50 11.73
C ALA A 164 -3.86 1.59 11.43
N LEU A 165 -3.54 1.82 10.15
CA LEU A 165 -2.63 2.84 9.62
C LEU A 165 -3.42 3.88 8.80
#